data_AF-A0A2V8BC88-F1
#
_entry.id   AF-A0A2V8BC88-F1
#
_cell.length_a   1.000
_cell.length_b   1.000
_cell.length_c   1.000
_cell.angle_alpha   90.00
_cell.angle_beta   90.00
_cell.angle_gamma   90.00
#
_symmetry.space_group_name_H-M   'P 1'
#
loop_
_entity.id
_entity.type
_entity.pdbx_description
1 polymer ?
#
loop_
_entity_poly.entity_id
_entity_poly.type
_entity_poly.pdbx_seq_one_letter_code
_entity_poly.pdbx_strand_id
1 'polypeptide(L)'
;VQGNTLFSDQVMYDAALAFTRARGTLADHVMAAMEAADAKGGDKRCNCETEPKPAAPCDGKTAHVAYIVIANKDDVTEKSHNQGKYYAYIRVTDDDIKPSENANPVKTLRMRYDAWKKSGSKPFNTVPTVGLTGTNQ
;
A
#
# COMPACT_ATOMS: atom_id res chain seq x y z
N VAL A 1 7.69 8.54 8.88
CA VAL A 1 7.42 7.08 8.90
C VAL A 1 7.08 6.70 10.33
N GLN A 2 5.98 5.97 10.54
CA GLN A 2 5.51 5.54 11.86
C GLN A 2 4.88 4.15 11.75
N GLY A 3 4.79 3.42 12.87
CA GLY A 3 4.07 2.15 12.93
C GLY A 3 3.89 1.67 14.37
N ASN A 4 3.00 0.70 14.55
CA ASN A 4 2.74 0.05 15.84
C ASN A 4 2.73 -1.48 15.62
N THR A 5 3.05 -2.24 16.67
CA THR A 5 3.01 -3.72 16.62
C THR A 5 3.95 -4.30 15.56
N LEU A 6 5.10 -3.65 15.37
CA LEU A 6 6.06 -4.05 14.36
C LEU A 6 6.89 -5.24 14.84
N PHE A 7 7.42 -6.01 13.88
CA PHE A 7 8.29 -7.15 14.15
C PHE A 7 9.54 -6.78 14.94
N SER A 8 10.12 -5.60 14.65
CA SER A 8 11.22 -5.00 15.41
C SER A 8 11.36 -3.51 15.12
N ASP A 9 12.20 -2.81 15.88
CA ASP A 9 12.52 -1.39 15.65
C ASP A 9 13.19 -1.15 14.28
N GLN A 10 13.86 -2.18 13.73
CA GLN A 10 14.48 -2.10 12.40
C GLN A 10 13.45 -1.83 11.30
N VAL A 11 12.19 -2.25 11.48
CA VAL A 11 11.12 -1.99 10.51
C VAL A 11 10.94 -0.50 10.29
N MET A 12 10.90 0.32 11.35
CA MET A 12 10.74 1.77 11.21
C MET A 12 12.03 2.43 10.73
N TYR A 13 13.17 2.01 11.29
CA TYR A 13 14.46 2.61 10.97
C TYR A 13 14.79 2.45 9.48
N ASP A 14 14.69 1.22 8.95
CA ASP A 14 15.00 0.96 7.55
C ASP A 14 13.98 1.59 6.60
N ALA A 15 12.70 1.65 6.99
CA ALA A 15 11.69 2.35 6.21
C ALA A 15 11.97 3.87 6.13
N ALA A 16 12.31 4.52 7.25
CA ALA A 16 12.69 5.94 7.26
C ALA A 16 13.98 6.19 6.47
N LEU A 17 14.96 5.28 6.58
CA LEU A 17 16.21 5.36 5.85
C LEU A 17 16.01 5.21 4.33
N ALA A 18 15.21 4.23 3.91
CA ALA A 18 14.86 4.02 2.52
C ALA A 18 14.08 5.22 1.95
N PHE A 19 13.12 5.75 2.71
CA PHE A 19 12.36 6.95 2.33
C PHE A 19 13.26 8.15 2.03
N THR A 20 14.27 8.40 2.88
CA THR A 20 15.17 9.55 2.72
C THR A 20 16.22 9.37 1.61
N ARG A 21 16.53 8.13 1.26
CA ARG A 21 17.56 7.79 0.24
C ARG A 21 16.99 7.48 -1.14
N ALA A 22 15.70 7.21 -1.23
CA ALA A 22 15.02 6.96 -2.49
C ALA A 22 15.19 8.14 -3.45
N ARG A 23 15.01 7.85 -4.73
CA ARG A 23 15.05 8.84 -5.81
C ARG A 23 13.73 8.79 -6.57
N GLY A 24 13.38 9.90 -7.21
CA GLY A 24 12.18 10.01 -8.02
C GLY A 24 11.11 10.84 -7.33
N THR A 25 9.86 10.42 -7.48
CA THR A 25 8.70 11.12 -6.92
C THR A 25 8.53 10.83 -5.43
N LEU A 26 7.76 11.65 -4.71
CA LEU A 26 7.40 11.36 -3.33
C LEU A 26 6.75 9.97 -3.18
N ALA A 27 5.96 9.54 -4.16
CA ALA A 27 5.37 8.21 -4.19
C ALA A 27 6.41 7.09 -4.30
N ASP A 28 7.50 7.31 -5.06
CA ASP A 28 8.63 6.37 -5.11
C ASP A 28 9.33 6.23 -3.76
N HIS A 29 9.45 7.34 -3.02
CA HIS A 29 10.01 7.33 -1.67
C HIS A 29 9.12 6.56 -0.70
N VAL A 30 7.79 6.75 -0.79
CA VAL A 30 6.83 5.98 0.01
C VAL A 30 6.92 4.49 -0.32
N MET A 31 6.93 4.11 -1.60
CA MET A 31 7.05 2.68 -1.94
C MET A 31 8.37 2.07 -1.46
N ALA A 32 9.50 2.76 -1.62
CA ALA A 32 10.78 2.27 -1.11
C ALA A 32 10.75 2.06 0.42
N ALA A 33 10.08 2.95 1.16
CA ALA A 33 9.89 2.81 2.60
C ALA A 33 9.04 1.58 2.95
N MET A 34 7.97 1.33 2.21
CA MET A 34 7.09 0.17 2.42
C MET A 34 7.83 -1.14 2.14
N GLU A 35 8.62 -1.22 1.07
CA GLU A 35 9.44 -2.39 0.74
C GLU A 35 10.51 -2.67 1.81
N ALA A 36 11.14 -1.62 2.33
CA ALA A 36 12.13 -1.77 3.40
C ALA A 36 11.48 -2.24 4.72
N ALA A 37 10.28 -1.74 5.05
CA ALA A 37 9.51 -2.23 6.20
C ALA A 37 9.14 -3.72 6.04
N ASP A 38 8.66 -4.10 4.85
CA ASP A 38 8.30 -5.48 4.50
C ASP A 38 9.48 -6.43 4.64
N ALA A 39 10.66 -6.04 4.15
CA ALA A 39 11.88 -6.82 4.25
C ALA A 39 12.35 -7.08 5.71
N LYS A 40 11.83 -6.31 6.68
CA LYS A 40 12.10 -6.47 8.12
C LYS A 40 10.96 -7.13 8.90
N GLY A 41 9.94 -7.63 8.19
CA GLY A 41 8.83 -8.38 8.75
C GLY A 41 7.56 -7.56 9.01
N GLY A 42 7.58 -6.24 8.83
CA GLY A 42 6.41 -5.36 8.99
C GLY A 42 5.62 -5.58 10.29
N ASP A 43 4.31 -5.82 10.19
CA ASP A 43 3.46 -6.11 11.35
C ASP A 43 3.69 -7.54 11.86
N LYS A 44 4.05 -7.68 13.14
CA LYS A 44 4.41 -9.00 13.72
C LYS A 44 3.24 -9.98 13.82
N ARG A 45 2.00 -9.51 13.65
CA ARG A 45 0.80 -10.35 13.68
C ARG A 45 0.57 -11.05 12.35
N CYS A 46 1.13 -10.53 11.26
CA CYS A 46 0.93 -11.04 9.92
C CYS A 46 1.95 -12.13 9.59
N ASN A 47 1.48 -13.20 8.95
CA ASN A 47 2.30 -14.24 8.36
C ASN A 47 1.49 -15.00 7.28
N CYS A 48 2.14 -15.90 6.55
CA CYS A 48 1.50 -16.69 5.48
C CYS A 48 0.61 -17.84 6.00
N GLU A 49 0.75 -18.22 7.27
CA GLU A 49 0.06 -19.37 7.85
C GLU A 49 -1.26 -19.01 8.52
N THR A 50 -1.52 -17.73 8.76
CA THR A 50 -2.75 -17.21 9.35
C THR A 50 -3.69 -16.66 8.30
N GLU A 51 -4.99 -16.90 8.49
CA GLU A 51 -6.03 -16.26 7.68
C GLU A 51 -5.98 -14.72 7.80
N PRO A 52 -6.41 -13.99 6.76
CA PRO A 52 -6.83 -14.48 5.43
C PRO A 52 -5.68 -14.99 4.55
N LYS A 53 -5.95 -16.07 3.79
CA LYS A 53 -5.07 -16.66 2.78
C LYS A 53 -5.63 -16.48 1.36
N PRO A 54 -5.37 -15.34 0.70
CA PRO A 54 -5.70 -15.18 -0.72
C PRO A 54 -5.14 -16.32 -1.57
N ALA A 55 -5.84 -16.70 -2.65
CA ALA A 55 -5.45 -17.77 -3.56
C ALA A 55 -4.28 -17.36 -4.49
N ALA A 56 -3.17 -16.90 -3.90
CA ALA A 56 -1.95 -16.43 -4.54
C ALA A 56 -0.73 -16.92 -3.76
N PRO A 57 0.45 -17.05 -4.38
CA PRO A 57 1.67 -17.41 -3.66
C PRO A 57 1.98 -16.39 -2.55
N CYS A 58 2.28 -16.88 -1.34
CA CYS A 58 2.63 -16.05 -0.21
C CYS A 58 4.13 -16.08 0.04
N ASP A 59 4.76 -14.91 -0.02
CA ASP A 59 6.18 -14.75 0.32
C ASP A 59 6.30 -13.70 1.43
N GLY A 60 6.35 -14.17 2.68
CA GLY A 60 6.55 -13.36 3.88
C GLY A 60 5.49 -12.26 4.05
N LYS A 61 4.22 -12.61 4.26
CA LYS A 61 3.13 -11.64 4.48
C LYS A 61 3.37 -10.81 5.74
N THR A 62 3.45 -9.49 5.59
CA THR A 62 3.73 -8.54 6.69
C THR A 62 2.60 -7.53 6.95
N ALA A 63 1.51 -7.61 6.18
CA ALA A 63 0.33 -6.75 6.28
C ALA A 63 -0.93 -7.48 5.77
N HIS A 64 -2.11 -7.02 6.16
CA HIS A 64 -3.41 -7.43 5.57
C HIS A 64 -3.87 -6.52 4.42
N VAL A 65 -3.49 -5.24 4.49
CA VAL A 65 -3.85 -4.23 3.49
C VAL A 65 -2.62 -3.37 3.23
N ALA A 66 -2.40 -3.02 1.97
CA ALA A 66 -1.39 -2.04 1.58
C ALA A 66 -2.01 -1.06 0.58
N TYR A 67 -1.74 0.23 0.73
CA TYR A 67 -2.21 1.24 -0.21
C TYR A 67 -1.26 2.44 -0.29
N ILE A 68 -1.29 3.14 -1.42
CA ILE A 68 -0.65 4.43 -1.63
C ILE A 68 -1.68 5.40 -2.20
N VAL A 69 -1.75 6.60 -1.59
CA VAL A 69 -2.57 7.72 -2.05
C VAL A 69 -1.60 8.82 -2.50
N ILE A 70 -1.81 9.35 -3.69
CA ILE A 70 -1.01 10.43 -4.27
C ILE A 70 -1.95 11.60 -4.51
N ALA A 71 -1.68 12.72 -3.85
CA ALA A 71 -2.41 13.96 -4.05
C ALA A 71 -1.51 14.98 -4.76
N ASN A 72 -2.06 15.69 -5.73
CA ASN A 72 -1.46 16.84 -6.38
C ASN A 72 -2.03 18.15 -5.84
N LYS A 73 -1.34 19.25 -6.11
CA LYS A 73 -1.73 20.60 -5.64
C LYS A 73 -3.14 21.01 -6.07
N ASP A 74 -3.59 20.54 -7.23
CA ASP A 74 -4.89 20.90 -7.82
C ASP A 74 -6.00 19.89 -7.50
N ASP A 75 -5.69 18.84 -6.71
CA ASP A 75 -6.68 17.86 -6.28
C ASP A 75 -7.64 18.48 -5.27
N VAL A 76 -8.94 18.26 -5.48
CA VAL A 76 -9.98 18.83 -4.63
C VAL A 76 -10.19 17.94 -3.41
N THR A 77 -9.91 18.49 -2.23
CA THR A 77 -10.37 17.92 -0.97
C THR A 77 -11.87 18.13 -0.83
N GLU A 78 -12.65 17.06 -0.71
CA GLU A 78 -14.04 17.18 -0.28
C GLU A 78 -14.13 17.51 1.23
N LYS A 79 -15.34 17.61 1.78
CA LYS A 79 -15.63 18.07 3.15
C LYS A 79 -14.93 17.25 4.26
N SER A 80 -14.36 16.08 3.95
CA SER A 80 -13.54 15.30 4.87
C SER A 80 -12.21 14.90 4.25
N HIS A 81 -11.18 14.77 5.09
CA HIS A 81 -9.80 14.47 4.70
C HIS A 81 -9.61 13.18 3.89
N ASN A 82 -10.65 12.33 3.80
CA ASN A 82 -10.58 10.97 3.26
C ASN A 82 -11.48 10.78 2.02
N GLN A 83 -12.22 11.81 1.60
CA GLN A 83 -13.18 11.77 0.49
C GLN A 83 -12.70 12.54 -0.75
N GLY A 84 -11.41 12.92 -0.78
CA GLY A 84 -10.84 13.68 -1.89
C GLY A 84 -10.74 12.88 -3.19
N LYS A 85 -10.76 13.60 -4.32
CA LYS A 85 -10.35 13.04 -5.62
C LYS A 85 -8.83 13.16 -5.71
N TYR A 86 -8.14 12.09 -5.38
CA TYR A 86 -6.68 12.03 -5.45
C TYR A 86 -6.20 11.68 -6.85
N TYR A 87 -5.05 12.23 -7.24
CA TYR A 87 -4.36 11.92 -8.47
C TYR A 87 -4.20 10.42 -8.68
N ALA A 88 -3.76 9.69 -7.64
CA ALA A 88 -3.77 8.24 -7.67
C ALA A 88 -4.15 7.61 -6.32
N TYR A 89 -4.80 6.45 -6.37
CA TYR A 89 -5.10 5.59 -5.23
C TYR A 89 -4.93 4.13 -5.67
N ILE A 90 -3.84 3.51 -5.23
CA ILE A 90 -3.58 2.09 -5.49
C ILE A 90 -3.69 1.38 -4.17
N ARG A 91 -4.56 0.37 -4.11
CA ARG A 91 -4.80 -0.44 -2.91
C ARG A 91 -4.65 -1.92 -3.23
N VAL A 92 -4.39 -2.69 -2.19
CA VAL A 92 -4.37 -4.13 -2.20
C VAL A 92 -5.02 -4.62 -0.91
N THR A 93 -6.05 -5.43 -1.05
CA THR A 93 -6.71 -6.11 0.06
C THR A 93 -6.74 -7.61 -0.20
N ASP A 94 -6.90 -8.40 0.85
CA ASP A 94 -7.05 -9.85 0.71
C ASP A 94 -8.16 -10.25 -0.30
N ASP A 95 -9.22 -9.44 -0.43
CA ASP A 95 -10.34 -9.66 -1.37
C ASP A 95 -10.01 -9.39 -2.85
N ASP A 96 -9.00 -8.57 -3.15
CA ASP A 96 -8.72 -8.13 -4.52
C ASP A 96 -7.38 -8.64 -5.09
N ILE A 97 -6.63 -9.41 -4.31
CA ILE A 97 -5.42 -10.10 -4.75
C ILE A 97 -5.79 -11.20 -5.75
N LYS A 98 -5.12 -11.19 -6.89
CA LYS A 98 -5.31 -12.16 -7.98
C LYS A 98 -4.32 -13.33 -7.86
N PRO A 99 -4.64 -14.51 -8.41
CA PRO A 99 -3.73 -15.66 -8.37
C PRO A 99 -2.35 -15.44 -9.00
N SER A 100 -2.25 -14.50 -9.94
CA SER A 100 -0.99 -14.11 -10.58
C SER A 100 -0.16 -13.07 -9.81
N GLU A 101 -0.63 -12.65 -8.63
CA GLU A 101 0.03 -11.66 -7.76
C GLU A 101 0.66 -12.36 -6.53
N ASN A 102 0.94 -11.61 -5.47
CA ASN A 102 1.46 -12.14 -4.20
C ASN A 102 0.44 -11.95 -3.06
N ALA A 103 0.28 -12.94 -2.20
CA ALA A 103 -0.58 -12.84 -1.02
C ALA A 103 -0.06 -11.86 0.05
N ASN A 104 1.20 -11.40 -0.07
CA ASN A 104 1.71 -10.24 0.65
C ASN A 104 1.24 -8.94 -0.04
N PRO A 105 0.41 -8.11 0.64
CA PRO A 105 -0.12 -6.89 0.05
C PRO A 105 0.94 -5.86 -0.37
N VAL A 106 2.08 -5.76 0.32
CA VAL A 106 3.14 -4.80 -0.04
C VAL A 106 3.79 -5.18 -1.37
N LYS A 107 4.08 -6.47 -1.56
CA LYS A 107 4.65 -7.00 -2.81
C LYS A 107 3.70 -6.82 -3.98
N THR A 108 2.41 -7.09 -3.78
CA THR A 108 1.40 -6.83 -4.81
C THR A 108 1.21 -5.34 -5.06
N LEU A 109 1.29 -4.49 -4.04
CA LEU A 109 1.20 -3.04 -4.21
C LEU A 109 2.34 -2.52 -5.08
N ARG A 110 3.57 -3.02 -4.87
CA ARG A 110 4.73 -2.73 -5.73
C ARG A 110 4.47 -3.10 -7.18
N MET A 111 3.97 -4.31 -7.43
CA MET A 111 3.62 -4.77 -8.79
C MET A 111 2.60 -3.84 -9.46
N ARG A 112 1.53 -3.48 -8.74
CA ARG A 112 0.47 -2.59 -9.25
C ARG A 112 0.99 -1.16 -9.47
N TYR A 113 1.85 -0.66 -8.58
CA TYR A 113 2.48 0.65 -8.70
C TYR A 113 3.45 0.72 -9.89
N ASP A 114 4.25 -0.33 -10.15
CA ASP A 114 5.07 -0.42 -11.37
C ASP A 114 4.23 -0.43 -12.65
N ALA A 115 3.14 -1.20 -12.67
CA ALA A 115 2.24 -1.24 -13.82
C ALA A 115 1.62 0.13 -14.09
N TRP A 116 1.18 0.83 -13.04
CA TRP A 116 0.68 2.21 -13.14
C TRP A 116 1.75 3.16 -13.69
N LYS A 117 2.98 3.13 -13.16
CA LYS A 117 4.09 3.93 -13.68
C LYS A 117 4.38 3.66 -15.15
N LYS A 118 4.44 2.37 -15.53
CA LYS A 118 4.69 1.95 -16.91
C LYS A 118 3.58 2.40 -17.87
N SER A 119 2.35 2.52 -17.39
CA SER A 119 1.21 3.05 -18.16
C SER A 119 1.20 4.58 -18.31
N GLY A 120 2.23 5.27 -17.81
CA GLY A 120 2.38 6.72 -17.88
C GLY A 120 1.83 7.48 -16.66
N SER A 121 1.65 6.80 -15.52
CA SER A 121 1.23 7.41 -14.25
C SER A 121 -0.03 8.28 -14.36
N LYS A 122 -0.98 7.88 -15.21
CA LYS A 122 -2.19 8.68 -15.46
C LYS A 122 -3.03 8.80 -14.19
N PRO A 123 -3.75 9.92 -14.00
CA PRO A 123 -4.67 10.06 -12.89
C PRO A 123 -5.79 9.02 -12.98
N PHE A 124 -6.28 8.55 -11.83
CA PHE A 124 -7.47 7.70 -11.83
C PHE A 124 -8.72 8.55 -12.06
N ASN A 125 -9.51 8.20 -13.08
CA ASN A 125 -10.75 8.91 -13.44
C ASN A 125 -11.87 8.72 -12.41
N THR A 126 -11.75 7.72 -11.54
CA THR A 126 -12.61 7.46 -10.38
C THR A 126 -11.75 6.94 -9.25
N VAL A 127 -11.90 7.51 -8.04
CA VAL A 127 -11.43 6.83 -6.83
C VAL A 127 -12.30 5.56 -6.70
N PRO A 128 -11.74 4.34 -6.65
CA PRO A 128 -12.52 3.15 -6.38
C PRO A 128 -13.35 3.35 -5.10
N THR A 129 -14.66 3.46 -5.26
CA THR A 129 -15.62 3.52 -4.15
C THR A 129 -15.69 2.13 -3.50
N VAL A 130 -14.72 1.80 -2.66
CA VAL A 130 -14.76 0.57 -1.86
C VAL A 130 -14.45 0.94 -0.42
N GLY A 131 -15.52 1.08 0.39
CA GLY A 131 -15.43 1.13 1.85
C GLY A 131 -16.29 2.14 2.63
N LEU A 132 -17.23 2.89 2.03
CA LEU A 132 -18.18 3.72 2.79
C LEU A 132 -19.66 3.38 2.56
N THR A 133 -19.97 2.34 1.80
CA THR A 133 -21.33 1.81 1.70
C THR A 133 -21.46 0.60 2.61
N GLY A 134 -21.99 0.78 3.83
CA GLY A 134 -22.50 -0.35 4.60
C GLY A 134 -22.45 -0.33 6.13
N THR A 135 -22.71 0.79 6.81
CA THR A 135 -23.39 0.74 8.12
C THR A 135 -24.37 1.91 8.22
N ASN A 136 -25.52 1.75 7.56
CA ASN A 136 -26.75 2.38 8.02
C ASN A 136 -27.43 1.40 8.98
N GLN A 137 -27.62 1.86 10.22
CA GLN A 137 -28.40 1.27 11.33
C GLN A 137 -27.78 0.07 12.05
#